data_AF-A0A7C1BMV5-F1
#
_entry.id   AF-A0A7C1BMV5-F1
#
_cell.length_a   1.000
_cell.length_b   1.000
_cell.length_c   1.000
_cell.angle_alpha   90.00
_cell.angle_beta   90.00
_cell.angle_gamma   90.00
#
_symmetry.space_group_name_H-M   'P 1'
#
loop_
_entity.id
_entity.type
_entity.pdbx_description
1 polymer ?
#
loop_
_entity_poly.entity_id
_entity_poly.type
_entity_poly.pdbx_seq_one_letter_code
_entity_poly.pdbx_strand_id
1 'polypeptide(L)'
;MKRWRCPDCGAVHTARPCEYPSGFQYPKKIINRSLLTKLGGNPFALDIPRQNQQYWMKAFKFQSKLGENWLNPLEYFMTFIKSGQKQVTFRLKYRRIYHDSDPPYLPFAVTAG
;
A
#
# COMPACT_ATOMS: atom_id res chain seq x y z
N MET A 1 -1.28 13.61 -13.70
CA MET A 1 -1.09 14.55 -12.58
C MET A 1 -0.96 15.93 -13.19
N LYS A 2 -1.91 16.85 -12.95
CA LYS A 2 -1.85 18.20 -13.50
C LYS A 2 -1.29 19.15 -12.43
N ARG A 3 -0.31 19.95 -12.81
CA ARG A 3 0.17 21.08 -12.02
C ARG A 3 -0.64 22.30 -12.47
N TRP A 4 -1.26 22.99 -11.53
CA TRP A 4 -2.01 24.22 -11.78
C TRP A 4 -1.38 25.32 -10.94
N ARG A 5 -1.16 26.48 -11.57
CA ARG A 5 -0.67 27.67 -10.89
C ARG A 5 -1.87 28.48 -10.42
N CYS A 6 -1.94 28.73 -9.11
CA CYS A 6 -3.00 29.54 -8.55
C CYS A 6 -2.86 30.99 -9.02
N PRO A 7 -3.89 31.61 -9.59
CA PRO A 7 -3.85 33.01 -9.99
C PRO A 7 -3.77 33.95 -8.77
N ASP A 8 -4.33 33.55 -7.63
CA ASP A 8 -4.42 34.40 -6.44
C ASP A 8 -3.13 34.39 -5.60
N CYS A 9 -2.52 33.21 -5.40
CA CYS A 9 -1.32 33.09 -4.56
C CYS A 9 -0.03 32.79 -5.34
N GLY A 10 -0.10 32.61 -6.67
CA GLY A 10 1.05 32.31 -7.53
C GLY A 10 1.68 30.92 -7.30
N ALA A 11 1.23 30.16 -6.30
CA ALA A 11 1.76 28.84 -5.96
C ALA A 11 1.34 27.78 -7.00
N VAL A 12 2.17 26.75 -7.16
CA VAL A 12 1.87 25.61 -8.03
C VAL A 12 1.27 24.49 -7.19
N HIS A 13 -0.04 24.26 -7.34
CA HIS A 13 -0.71 23.13 -6.72
C HIS A 13 -0.66 21.93 -7.65
N THR A 14 -0.47 20.76 -7.05
CA THR A 14 -0.53 19.50 -7.78
C THR A 14 -1.88 18.87 -7.53
N ALA A 15 -2.77 18.96 -8.52
CA ALA A 15 -4.07 18.31 -8.48
C ALA A 15 -3.91 16.82 -8.85
N ARG A 16 -4.35 15.96 -7.94
CA ARG A 16 -4.43 14.52 -8.16
C ARG A 16 -5.91 14.11 -8.16
N PRO A 17 -6.39 13.39 -9.19
CA PRO A 17 -7.73 12.83 -9.14
C PRO A 17 -7.86 11.89 -7.94
N CYS A 18 -9.02 11.91 -7.27
CA CYS A 18 -9.27 11.17 -6.02
C CYS A 18 -9.02 9.65 -6.15
N GLU A 19 -9.15 9.13 -7.37
CA GLU A 19 -8.96 7.72 -7.71
C GLU A 19 -7.49 7.27 -7.71
N TYR A 20 -6.53 8.20 -7.71
CA TYR A 20 -5.10 7.88 -7.78
C TYR A 20 -4.49 7.88 -6.37
N PRO A 21 -3.92 6.74 -5.92
CA PRO A 21 -3.19 6.72 -4.67
C PRO A 21 -1.87 7.51 -4.76
N SER A 22 -1.36 7.95 -3.60
CA SER A 22 -0.12 8.74 -3.57
C SER A 22 1.09 7.94 -3.97
N GLY A 23 1.92 8.49 -4.87
CA GLY A 23 3.08 7.83 -5.43
C GLY A 23 2.77 6.90 -6.61
N PHE A 24 1.51 6.82 -7.06
CA PHE A 24 1.12 5.98 -8.19
C PHE A 24 0.69 6.79 -9.40
N GLN A 25 1.03 6.27 -10.56
CA GLN A 25 0.58 6.76 -11.87
C GLN A 25 -0.68 6.04 -12.37
N TYR A 26 -1.22 5.10 -11.59
CA TYR A 26 -2.39 4.30 -11.94
C TYR A 26 -3.53 4.51 -10.93
N PRO A 27 -4.79 4.51 -11.39
CA PRO A 27 -5.93 4.60 -10.48
C PRO A 27 -6.07 3.32 -9.65
N LYS A 28 -6.65 3.44 -8.45
CA LYS A 28 -6.88 2.32 -7.51
C LYS A 28 -7.56 1.13 -8.19
N LYS A 29 -8.54 1.39 -9.07
CA LYS A 29 -9.29 0.35 -9.80
C LYS A 29 -8.39 -0.55 -10.65
N ILE A 30 -7.42 0.04 -11.37
CA ILE A 30 -6.48 -0.70 -12.23
C ILE A 30 -5.51 -1.52 -11.39
N ILE A 31 -5.00 -0.94 -10.31
CA ILE A 31 -4.10 -1.63 -9.38
C ILE A 31 -4.84 -2.83 -8.75
N ASN A 32 -6.07 -2.62 -8.29
CA ASN A 32 -6.91 -3.67 -7.70
C ASN A 32 -7.22 -4.79 -8.70
N ARG A 33 -7.56 -4.44 -9.95
CA ARG A 33 -7.78 -5.41 -11.03
C ARG A 33 -6.56 -6.28 -11.25
N SER A 34 -5.36 -5.68 -11.36
CA SER A 34 -4.11 -6.42 -11.54
C SER A 34 -3.83 -7.41 -10.40
N LEU A 35 -4.02 -6.98 -9.15
CA LEU A 35 -3.86 -7.86 -7.99
C LEU A 35 -4.89 -8.98 -7.98
N LEU A 36 -6.16 -8.67 -8.22
CA LEU A 36 -7.24 -9.65 -8.24
C LEU A 36 -7.01 -10.72 -9.30
N THR A 37 -6.65 -10.31 -10.53
CA THR A 37 -6.27 -11.22 -11.61
C THR A 37 -5.17 -12.16 -11.14
N LYS A 38 -4.11 -11.62 -10.51
CA LYS A 38 -2.97 -12.43 -10.09
C LYS A 38 -3.28 -13.35 -8.91
N LEU A 39 -4.09 -12.90 -7.96
CA LEU A 39 -4.52 -13.68 -6.80
C LEU A 39 -5.49 -14.79 -7.20
N GLY A 40 -6.30 -14.61 -8.24
CA GLY A 40 -7.15 -15.63 -8.84
C GLY A 40 -6.40 -16.68 -9.68
N GLY A 41 -5.07 -16.75 -9.62
CA GLY A 41 -4.26 -17.75 -10.31
C GLY A 41 -3.89 -17.40 -11.77
N ASN A 42 -4.36 -16.28 -12.31
CA ASN A 42 -4.14 -15.92 -13.70
C ASN A 42 -2.73 -15.32 -13.94
N PRO A 43 -2.28 -15.26 -15.21
CA PRO A 43 -1.17 -14.40 -15.62
C PRO A 43 -1.41 -12.92 -15.31
N PHE A 44 -0.35 -12.12 -15.35
CA PHE A 44 -0.49 -10.66 -15.24
C PHE A 44 -1.29 -10.10 -16.43
N ALA A 45 -2.02 -9.00 -16.20
CA ALA A 45 -2.84 -8.39 -17.24
C ALA A 45 -1.96 -7.83 -18.37
N LEU A 46 -2.37 -7.98 -19.63
CA LEU A 46 -1.55 -7.61 -20.79
C LEU A 46 -1.55 -6.10 -21.05
N ASP A 47 -2.58 -5.40 -20.60
CA ASP A 47 -2.79 -3.95 -20.77
C ASP A 47 -2.02 -3.09 -19.76
N ILE A 48 -1.27 -3.72 -18.84
CA ILE A 48 -0.53 -3.03 -17.79
C ILE A 48 0.95 -3.46 -17.86
N PRO A 49 1.92 -2.53 -17.78
CA PRO A 49 3.32 -2.89 -17.73
C PRO A 49 3.62 -3.89 -16.62
N ARG A 50 4.22 -5.02 -16.99
CA ARG A 50 4.48 -6.14 -16.07
C ARG A 50 5.28 -5.72 -14.83
N GLN A 51 6.24 -4.80 -14.98
CA GLN A 51 7.07 -4.31 -13.88
C GLN A 51 6.24 -3.61 -12.79
N ASN A 52 5.23 -2.84 -13.17
CA ASN A 52 4.31 -2.19 -12.24
C ASN A 52 3.48 -3.22 -11.49
N GLN A 53 2.95 -4.21 -12.20
CA GLN A 53 2.16 -5.29 -11.59
C GLN A 53 2.99 -6.14 -10.61
N GLN A 54 4.24 -6.44 -10.97
CA GLN A 54 5.18 -7.11 -10.07
C GLN A 54 5.47 -6.29 -8.82
N TYR A 55 5.68 -4.99 -8.97
CA TYR A 55 5.90 -4.10 -7.83
C TYR A 55 4.68 -4.11 -6.90
N TRP A 56 3.46 -3.95 -7.43
CA TRP A 56 2.24 -3.99 -6.62
C TRP A 56 2.07 -5.32 -5.90
N MET A 57 2.31 -6.44 -6.60
CA MET A 57 2.18 -7.76 -6.02
C MET A 57 3.22 -8.03 -4.93
N LYS A 58 4.47 -7.58 -5.11
CA LYS A 58 5.51 -7.68 -4.08
C LYS A 58 5.17 -6.83 -2.85
N ALA A 59 4.74 -5.59 -3.06
CA ALA A 59 4.35 -4.68 -1.98
C ALA A 59 3.13 -5.22 -1.22
N PHE A 60 2.13 -5.74 -1.92
CA PHE A 60 0.96 -6.39 -1.31
C PHE A 60 1.39 -7.56 -0.42
N LYS A 61 2.18 -8.50 -0.95
CA LYS A 61 2.69 -9.64 -0.16
C LYS A 61 3.48 -9.20 1.06
N PHE A 62 4.32 -8.17 0.92
CA PHE A 62 5.08 -7.62 2.04
C PHE A 62 4.16 -7.12 3.15
N GLN A 63 3.14 -6.34 2.80
CA GLN A 63 2.22 -5.78 3.79
C GLN A 63 1.26 -6.84 4.37
N SER A 64 0.83 -7.83 3.58
CA SER A 64 0.03 -8.96 4.06
C SER A 64 0.76 -9.73 5.16
N LYS A 65 2.08 -9.93 5.02
CA LYS A 65 2.90 -10.58 6.06
C LYS A 65 2.96 -9.80 7.36
N LEU A 66 2.82 -8.48 7.31
CA LEU A 66 2.82 -7.63 8.50
C LEU A 66 1.46 -7.58 9.21
N GLY A 67 0.39 -8.01 8.52
CA GLY A 67 -0.98 -7.80 8.95
C GLY A 67 -1.64 -8.97 9.70
N GLU A 68 -0.87 -9.90 10.27
CA GLU A 68 -1.27 -11.22 10.83
C GLU A 68 -1.22 -12.39 9.83
N ASN A 69 -1.18 -13.64 10.33
CA ASN A 69 -1.07 -14.88 9.55
C ASN A 69 -2.39 -15.18 8.80
N TRP A 70 -2.67 -14.43 7.74
CA TRP A 70 -3.81 -14.72 6.86
C TRP A 70 -3.53 -15.98 6.03
N LEU A 71 -4.34 -17.02 6.24
CA LEU A 71 -4.26 -18.27 5.48
C LEU A 71 -4.62 -18.08 4.00
N ASN A 72 -5.41 -17.06 3.69
CA ASN A 72 -5.89 -16.78 2.33
C ASN A 72 -5.59 -15.34 1.87
N PRO A 73 -4.61 -15.14 0.96
CA PRO A 73 -4.28 -13.83 0.39
C PRO A 73 -5.43 -13.13 -0.35
N LEU A 74 -6.37 -13.88 -0.92
CA LEU A 74 -7.52 -13.32 -1.63
C LEU A 74 -8.54 -12.74 -0.64
N GLU A 75 -8.83 -13.43 0.45
CA GLU A 75 -9.70 -12.91 1.52
C GLU A 75 -9.12 -11.65 2.15
N TYR A 76 -7.81 -11.65 2.41
CA TYR A 76 -7.10 -10.45 2.88
C TYR A 76 -7.23 -9.28 1.91
N PHE A 77 -7.16 -9.54 0.60
CA PHE A 77 -7.38 -8.51 -0.41
C PHE A 77 -8.83 -7.97 -0.40
N MET A 78 -9.82 -8.80 -0.14
CA MET A 78 -11.23 -8.40 -0.09
C MET A 78 -11.56 -7.55 1.13
N THR A 79 -11.01 -7.88 2.31
CA THR A 79 -11.14 -7.02 3.51
C THR A 79 -10.46 -5.67 3.30
N PHE A 80 -9.35 -5.65 2.57
CA PHE A 80 -8.63 -4.44 2.18
C PHE A 80 -9.43 -3.52 1.25
N ILE A 81 -10.09 -4.06 0.21
CA ILE A 81 -10.92 -3.22 -0.68
C ILE A 81 -12.01 -2.53 0.12
N LYS A 82 -12.62 -3.22 1.09
CA LYS A 82 -13.64 -2.66 1.99
C LYS A 82 -13.07 -1.58 2.91
N SER A 83 -11.84 -1.72 3.40
CA SER A 83 -11.23 -0.75 4.33
C SER A 83 -10.62 0.49 3.67
N GLY A 84 -10.43 0.50 2.35
CA GLY A 84 -9.93 1.65 1.59
C GLY A 84 -8.45 2.01 1.86
N GLN A 85 -7.71 1.13 2.51
CA GLN A 85 -6.31 1.35 2.91
C GLN A 85 -5.35 1.32 1.71
N LYS A 86 -4.04 1.53 1.92
CA LYS A 86 -2.99 1.46 0.87
C LYS A 86 -2.00 0.34 1.18
N GLN A 87 -2.08 -0.78 0.46
CA GLN A 87 -1.22 -1.97 0.68
C GLN A 87 -0.25 -2.24 -0.48
N VAL A 88 -0.35 -1.49 -1.57
CA VAL A 88 0.52 -1.65 -2.76
C VAL A 88 1.81 -0.84 -2.69
N THR A 89 2.12 -0.29 -1.52
CA THR A 89 3.37 0.40 -1.24
C THR A 89 4.16 -0.35 -0.19
N PHE A 90 5.49 -0.31 -0.28
CA PHE A 90 6.36 -0.74 0.81
C PHE A 90 6.37 0.24 2.00
N ARG A 91 5.72 1.41 1.89
CA ARG A 91 5.55 2.31 3.02
C ARG A 91 4.73 1.62 4.10
N LEU A 92 5.33 1.47 5.27
CA LEU A 92 4.67 0.91 6.44
C LEU A 92 3.45 1.77 6.79
N LYS A 93 2.34 1.07 7.05
CA LYS A 93 1.09 1.69 7.49
C LYS A 93 1.18 2.16 8.94
N TYR A 94 2.05 1.52 9.73
CA TYR A 94 2.38 1.86 11.10
C TYR A 94 3.77 2.49 11.13
N ARG A 95 3.84 3.75 11.54
CA ARG A 95 5.03 4.31 12.16
C ARG A 95 4.75 4.30 13.65
N ARG A 96 5.36 3.38 14.41
CA ARG A 96 5.36 3.49 15.87
C ARG A 96 6.10 4.80 16.18
N ILE A 97 5.40 5.79 16.71
CA ILE A 97 6.00 7.01 17.23
C ILE A 97 6.30 6.65 18.68
N TYR A 98 7.58 6.49 19.00
CA TYR A 98 8.00 6.34 20.38
C TYR A 98 7.81 7.69 21.07
N HIS A 99 7.09 7.70 22.18
CA HIS A 99 7.01 8.87 23.05
C HIS A 99 8.19 8.81 24.04
N ASP A 100 8.64 9.95 24.58
CA ASP A 100 9.78 9.99 25.52
C ASP A 100 9.56 9.13 26.79
N SER A 101 8.32 8.71 27.04
CA SER A 101 7.94 7.77 28.11
C SER A 101 8.09 6.29 27.73
N ASP A 102 8.33 5.96 26.47
CA ASP A 102 8.55 4.57 26.04
C ASP A 102 9.98 4.16 26.43
N PRO A 103 10.16 3.04 27.15
CA PRO A 103 11.49 2.57 27.52
C PRO A 103 12.34 2.34 26.26
N PRO A 104 13.62 2.77 26.25
CA PRO A 104 14.46 2.78 25.04
C PRO A 104 14.84 1.39 24.52
N TYR A 105 14.43 0.31 25.19
CA TYR A 105 14.71 -1.06 24.80
C TYR A 105 13.42 -1.90 24.73
N LEU A 106 13.38 -2.81 23.75
CA LEU A 106 12.36 -3.87 23.66
C LEU A 106 12.39 -4.73 24.94
N PRO A 107 11.24 -5.22 25.43
CA PRO A 107 11.23 -6.20 26.52
C PRO A 107 11.77 -7.52 25.97
N PHE A 108 13.09 -7.68 25.95
CA PHE A 108 13.68 -9.01 25.83
C PHE A 108 13.27 -9.78 27.09
N ALA A 109 12.59 -10.90 26.89
CA ALA A 109 12.20 -11.79 27.96
C ALA A 109 13.46 -12.25 28.69
N VAL A 110 13.58 -11.91 29.96
CA VAL A 110 14.53 -12.54 30.87
C VAL A 110 13.99 -13.95 31.13
N THR A 111 14.49 -14.94 30.40
CA THR A 111 14.44 -16.33 30.88
C THR A 111 15.50 -16.45 31.97
N ALA A 112 15.09 -16.33 33.22
CA ALA A 112 15.87 -16.84 34.34
C ALA A 112 15.68 -18.36 34.38
N GLY A 113 16.79 -19.09 34.30
CA GLY A 113 16.85 -20.54 34.46
C GLY A 113 16.87 -20.97 35.93
#